data_AF-A0A7X4W3C0-F1
#
_entry.id   AF-A0A7X4W3C0-F1
#
_cell.length_a   1.000
_cell.length_b   1.000
_cell.length_c   1.000
_cell.angle_alpha   90.00
_cell.angle_beta   90.00
_cell.angle_gamma   90.00
#
_symmetry.space_group_name_H-M   'P 1'
#
loop_
_entity.id
_entity.type
_entity.pdbx_description
1 polymer ?
#
loop_
_entity_poly.entity_id
_entity_poly.type
_entity_poly.pdbx_seq_one_letter_code
_entity_poly.pdbx_strand_id
1 'polypeptide(L)' 'MNRMQRSALGALALSLMLGLAACSGMSTQDRNTALGAGVGAVGGSVLTGGSTAGTVGGAVVGGVIGHQVDDDDD' A
#
# COMPACT_ATOMS: atom_id res chain seq x y z
N MET A 1 4.80 26.03 11.06
CA MET A 1 4.23 24.74 10.62
C MET A 1 5.30 23.65 10.68
N ASN A 2 5.86 23.34 11.87
CA ASN A 2 7.09 22.54 11.99
C ASN A 2 7.01 21.39 13.01
N ARG A 3 5.87 21.23 13.71
CA ARG A 3 5.64 20.10 14.64
C ARG A 3 4.93 18.94 13.95
N MET A 4 3.93 19.22 13.10
CA MET A 4 3.20 18.20 12.33
C MET A 4 4.10 17.42 11.38
N GLN A 5 5.09 18.07 10.76
CA GLN A 5 6.04 17.41 9.85
C GLN A 5 6.89 16.38 10.59
N ARG A 6 7.34 16.71 11.81
CA ARG A 6 8.10 15.80 12.68
C ARG A 6 7.25 14.62 13.14
N SER A 7 5.98 14.86 13.47
CA SER A 7 5.03 13.81 13.82
C SER A 7 4.70 12.91 12.62
N ALA A 8 4.55 13.47 11.43
CA ALA A 8 4.29 12.72 10.19
C ALA A 8 5.49 11.85 9.80
N LEU A 9 6.72 12.40 9.86
CA LEU A 9 7.93 11.60 9.65
C LEU A 9 8.07 10.48 10.69
N GLY A 10 7.74 10.77 11.96
CA GLY A 10 7.74 9.76 13.02
C GLY A 10 6.72 8.64 12.78
N ALA A 11 5.50 8.98 12.35
CA ALA A 11 4.45 8.03 12.01
C ALA A 11 4.81 7.18 10.78
N LEU A 12 5.41 7.79 9.74
CA LEU A 12 5.93 7.07 8.57
C LEU A 12 7.05 6.10 8.98
N ALA A 13 8.03 6.55 9.77
CA ALA A 13 9.12 5.71 10.24
C ALA A 13 8.61 4.53 11.10
N LEU A 14 7.64 4.77 11.99
CA LEU A 14 6.97 3.73 12.77
C LEU A 14 6.21 2.76 11.86
N SER A 15 5.42 3.25 10.90
CA SER A 15 4.69 2.39 9.96
C SER A 15 5.62 1.53 9.10
N LEU A 16 6.77 2.07 8.68
CA LEU A 16 7.80 1.31 8.00
C LEU A 16 8.38 0.26 8.92
N MET A 17 8.74 0.62 10.16
CA MET A 17 9.35 -0.33 11.08
C MET A 17 8.38 -1.44 11.50
N LEU A 18 7.12 -1.12 11.74
CA LEU A 18 6.05 -2.09 11.98
C LEU A 18 5.76 -2.93 10.74
N GLY A 19 5.79 -2.33 9.54
CA GLY A 19 5.65 -3.03 8.27
C GLY A 19 6.78 -4.01 8.02
N LEU A 20 8.04 -3.61 8.25
CA LEU A 20 9.22 -4.48 8.14
C LEU A 20 9.19 -5.60 9.20
N ALA A 21 8.80 -5.30 10.44
CA ALA A 21 8.63 -6.31 11.49
C ALA A 21 7.51 -7.30 11.17
N ALA A 22 6.37 -6.82 10.66
CA ALA A 22 5.25 -7.65 10.22
C ALA A 22 5.56 -8.47 8.97
N CYS A 23 6.42 -7.96 8.07
CA CYS A 23 6.83 -8.66 6.86
C CYS A 23 7.93 -9.70 7.08
N SER A 24 8.57 -9.75 8.26
CA SER A 24 9.66 -10.71 8.54
C SER A 24 9.23 -12.18 8.54
N GLY A 25 7.92 -12.47 8.53
CA GLY A 25 7.35 -13.82 8.42
C GLY A 25 6.38 -14.02 7.25
N MET A 26 6.29 -13.06 6.31
CA MET A 26 5.35 -13.10 5.19
C MET A 26 6.07 -13.50 3.90
N SER A 27 5.41 -14.25 3.01
CA SER A 27 5.97 -14.56 1.68
C SER A 27 6.11 -13.28 0.87
N THR A 28 7.14 -13.18 0.03
CA THR A 28 7.40 -12.02 -0.85
C THR A 28 6.16 -11.64 -1.66
N GLN A 29 5.40 -12.63 -2.10
CA GLN A 29 4.17 -12.47 -2.88
C GLN A 29 3.02 -11.86 -2.07
N ASP A 30 2.83 -12.27 -0.82
CA ASP A 30 1.82 -11.70 0.08
C ASP A 30 2.14 -10.22 0.37
N ARG A 31 3.43 -9.91 0.51
CA ARG A 31 3.90 -8.53 0.74
C ARG A 31 3.62 -7.63 -0.46
N ASN A 32 3.98 -8.06 -1.66
CA ASN A 32 3.74 -7.30 -2.88
C ASN A 32 2.23 -7.10 -3.13
N THR A 33 1.43 -8.14 -2.88
CA THR A 33 -0.04 -8.07 -3.01
C THR A 33 -0.65 -7.11 -1.99
N ALA A 34 -0.25 -7.19 -0.72
CA ALA A 34 -0.76 -6.31 0.33
C ALA A 34 -0.37 -4.85 0.10
N LEU A 35 0.85 -4.58 -0.40
CA LEU A 35 1.29 -3.25 -0.80
C LEU A 35 0.51 -2.74 -2.00
N GLY A 36 0.36 -3.54 -3.07
CA GLY A 36 -0.40 -3.18 -4.27
C GLY A 36 -1.87 -2.89 -3.97
N ALA A 37 -2.50 -3.72 -3.12
CA ALA A 37 -3.87 -3.52 -2.65
C ALA A 37 -4.00 -2.26 -1.78
N GLY A 38 -3.06 -2.03 -0.85
CA GLY A 38 -3.08 -0.86 0.04
C GLY A 38 -2.86 0.46 -0.72
N VAL A 39 -1.85 0.53 -1.58
CA VAL A 39 -1.57 1.71 -2.40
C VAL A 39 -2.68 1.95 -3.42
N GLY A 40 -3.19 0.89 -4.06
CA GLY A 40 -4.31 0.96 -4.99
C GLY A 40 -5.61 1.43 -4.33
N ALA A 41 -5.89 0.98 -3.10
CA ALA A 41 -7.04 1.42 -2.31
C ALA A 41 -6.96 2.93 -1.99
N VAL A 42 -5.81 3.39 -1.53
CA VAL A 42 -5.58 4.81 -1.22
C VAL A 42 -5.68 5.64 -2.49
N GLY A 43 -4.99 5.25 -3.57
CA GLY A 43 -5.05 5.93 -4.87
C GLY A 43 -6.46 6.02 -5.44
N GLY A 44 -7.21 4.92 -5.44
CA GLY A 44 -8.58 4.86 -5.93
C GLY A 44 -9.56 5.70 -5.09
N SER A 45 -9.34 5.76 -3.77
CA SER A 45 -10.11 6.63 -2.89
C SER A 45 -9.84 8.11 -3.16
N VAL A 46 -8.59 8.51 -3.39
CA VAL A 46 -8.21 9.90 -3.68
C VAL A 46 -8.79 10.35 -5.03
N LEU A 47 -8.67 9.50 -6.06
CA LEU A 47 -9.16 9.80 -7.41
C LEU A 47 -10.70 9.90 -7.48
N THR A 48 -11.41 9.19 -6.61
CA THR A 48 -12.90 9.19 -6.58
C THR A 48 -13.46 10.02 -5.41
N GLY A 49 -12.64 10.83 -4.74
CA GLY A 49 -13.09 11.68 -3.63
C GLY A 49 -13.64 10.93 -2.41
N GLY A 50 -13.20 9.70 -2.17
CA GLY A 50 -13.59 8.88 -1.01
C GLY A 50 -14.65 7.80 -1.28
N SER A 51 -15.03 7.56 -2.54
CA SER A 51 -16.00 6.50 -2.85
C SER A 51 -15.45 5.10 -2.61
N THR A 52 -16.23 4.28 -1.91
CA THR A 52 -15.95 2.85 -1.65
C THR A 52 -15.72 2.06 -2.93
N ALA A 53 -16.46 2.37 -4.00
CA ALA A 53 -16.28 1.76 -5.32
C ALA A 53 -14.89 2.06 -5.91
N GLY A 54 -14.37 3.28 -5.72
CA GLY A 54 -13.04 3.67 -6.16
C GLY A 54 -11.93 2.99 -5.35
N THR A 55 -12.14 2.84 -4.04
CA THR A 55 -11.23 2.09 -3.15
C THR A 55 -11.18 0.61 -3.51
N VAL A 56 -12.34 -0.03 -3.71
CA VAL A 56 -12.41 -1.46 -4.07
C VAL A 56 -11.86 -1.68 -5.49
N GLY A 57 -12.23 -0.84 -6.45
CA GLY A 57 -11.70 -0.91 -7.82
C GLY A 57 -10.19 -0.73 -7.86
N GLY A 58 -9.65 0.25 -7.13
CA GLY A 58 -8.21 0.49 -7.04
C GLY A 58 -7.46 -0.62 -6.31
N ALA A 59 -8.04 -1.21 -5.26
CA ALA A 59 -7.45 -2.35 -4.55
C ALA A 59 -7.43 -3.62 -5.40
N VAL A 60 -8.52 -3.90 -6.13
CA VAL A 60 -8.60 -5.05 -7.04
C VAL A 60 -7.60 -4.88 -8.18
N VAL A 61 -7.65 -3.75 -8.91
CA VAL A 61 -6.74 -3.47 -10.03
C VAL A 61 -5.28 -3.43 -9.57
N GLY A 62 -4.98 -2.79 -8.43
CA GLY A 62 -3.64 -2.79 -7.84
C GLY A 62 -3.16 -4.17 -7.41
N GLY A 63 -4.07 -5.05 -6.97
CA GLY A 63 -3.78 -6.46 -6.67
C GLY A 63 -3.51 -7.31 -7.92
N VAL A 64 -4.32 -7.17 -8.98
CA VAL A 64 -4.12 -7.95 -10.24
C VAL A 64 -2.88 -7.50 -11.00
N ILE A 65 -2.58 -6.19 -10.99
CA ILE A 65 -1.35 -5.66 -11.58
C ILE A 65 -0.17 -6.14 -10.75
N GLY A 66 -0.22 -5.98 -9.42
CA GLY A 66 0.83 -6.46 -8.51
C GLY A 66 1.19 -7.93 -8.71
N HIS A 67 0.18 -8.80 -8.93
CA HIS A 67 0.42 -10.22 -9.21
C HIS A 67 1.07 -10.49 -10.57
N GLN A 68 0.79 -9.69 -11.61
CA GLN A 68 1.38 -9.87 -12.95
C GLN A 68 2.80 -9.29 -13.05
N VAL A 69 3.10 -8.15 -12.40
CA VAL A 69 4.48 -7.61 -12.43
C VAL A 69 5.47 -8.54 -11.71
N ASP A 70 5.01 -9.35 -10.75
CA ASP A 70 5.84 -10.39 -10.12
C ASP A 70 6.11 -11.60 -11.03
N ASP A 71 5.29 -11.83 -12.07
CA ASP A 71 5.46 -12.91 -13.06
C ASP A 71 6.19 -12.44 -14.35
N ASP A 72 6.26 -11.12 -14.60
CA ASP A 72 6.88 -10.52 -15.80
C ASP A 72 8.30 -9.93 -15.58
N ASP A 73 8.98 -10.28 -14.47
CA ASP A 73 10.41 -9.96 -14.21
C ASP A 73 11.35 -11.10 -14.74
N ASP A 74 11.26 -11.38 -16.05
CA ASP A 74 12.26 -12.13 -16.86
C ASP A 74 12.79 -11.25 -18.02
#